data_AF-A0A9K3PAR9-F1
#
_entry.id   AF-A0A9K3PAR9-F1
#
_cell.length_a   1.000
_cell.length_b   1.000
_cell.length_c   1.000
_cell.angle_alpha   90.00
_cell.angle_beta   90.00
_cell.angle_gamma   90.00
#
_symmetry.space_group_name_H-M   'P 1'
#
loop_
_entity.id
_entity.type
_entity.pdbx_description
1 polymer ?
#
loop_
_entity_poly.entity_id
_entity_poly.type
_entity_poly.pdbx_seq_one_letter_code
_entity_poly.pdbx_strand_id
1 'polypeptide(L)'
;MLVAIGFGGFHQPNHGITAYSPQPRVTSQKPSTVTKKKELMKRRLFFFKAASTAVVSTATAAILLAKPKTAHGVISSKYCAYGEGEGCDDLAEGNPLILELQRKSSANKETIQKEARDAFYMKNYPDWFASVGKSMVKKPDGSFMVVTDEELAALKAQNRIGLEYARTMGGKVADITQKPIMVLKE
;
A
#
# COMPACT_ATOMS: atom_id res chain seq x y z
N MET A 1 -48.62 -46.40 29.06
CA MET A 1 -49.00 -45.04 28.60
C MET A 1 -47.94 -44.57 27.62
N LEU A 2 -48.29 -44.54 26.32
CA LEU A 2 -47.45 -44.03 25.24
C LEU A 2 -47.53 -42.51 25.22
N VAL A 3 -46.38 -41.83 25.13
CA VAL A 3 -46.31 -40.39 24.83
C VAL A 3 -45.69 -40.24 23.45
N ALA A 4 -46.46 -39.61 22.55
CA ALA A 4 -46.19 -39.45 21.14
C ALA A 4 -45.11 -38.39 20.87
N ILE A 5 -44.24 -38.68 19.89
CA ILE A 5 -43.22 -37.79 19.33
C ILE A 5 -43.89 -36.93 18.26
N GLY A 6 -43.99 -35.61 18.48
CA GLY A 6 -44.49 -34.65 17.51
C GLY A 6 -43.37 -34.11 16.62
N PHE A 7 -43.38 -34.52 15.35
CA PHE A 7 -42.58 -33.90 14.28
C PHE A 7 -43.32 -32.64 13.79
N GLY A 8 -42.78 -31.47 14.15
CA GLY A 8 -43.27 -30.16 13.70
C GLY A 8 -42.64 -29.74 12.38
N GLY A 9 -43.50 -29.36 11.43
CA GLY A 9 -43.20 -29.12 10.02
C GLY A 9 -42.09 -28.12 9.70
N PHE A 10 -41.30 -28.52 8.70
CA PHE A 10 -40.36 -27.69 7.96
C PHE A 10 -41.16 -26.77 7.02
N HIS A 11 -41.15 -25.46 7.27
CA HIS A 11 -41.78 -24.46 6.41
C HIS A 11 -40.68 -23.73 5.64
N GLN A 12 -40.54 -24.01 4.33
CA GLN A 12 -39.70 -23.26 3.40
C GLN A 12 -40.55 -22.18 2.70
N PRO A 13 -40.31 -20.88 2.94
CA PRO A 13 -40.83 -19.85 2.05
C PRO A 13 -39.86 -19.55 0.90
N ASN A 14 -40.32 -19.91 -0.30
CA ASN A 14 -40.15 -19.26 -1.60
C ASN A 14 -38.92 -18.38 -1.86
N HIS A 15 -38.12 -18.86 -2.82
CA HIS A 15 -37.17 -18.07 -3.61
C HIS A 15 -37.92 -17.00 -4.43
N GLY A 16 -37.91 -15.76 -3.96
CA GLY A 16 -38.23 -14.60 -4.77
C GLY A 16 -37.10 -14.34 -5.77
N ILE A 17 -37.27 -14.81 -7.00
CA ILE A 17 -36.43 -14.45 -8.14
C ILE A 17 -36.81 -13.01 -8.53
N THR A 18 -36.09 -12.03 -8.00
CA THR A 18 -36.13 -10.67 -8.53
C THR A 18 -35.38 -10.64 -9.86
N ALA A 19 -36.14 -10.42 -10.93
CA ALA A 19 -35.63 -10.16 -12.26
C ALA A 19 -34.62 -9.00 -12.21
N TYR A 20 -33.35 -9.31 -12.44
CA TYR A 20 -32.32 -8.31 -12.67
C TYR A 20 -32.63 -7.62 -14.00
N SER A 21 -33.07 -6.36 -13.91
CA SER A 21 -33.13 -5.47 -15.06
C SER A 21 -31.68 -5.14 -15.47
N PRO A 22 -31.25 -5.45 -16.71
CA PRO A 22 -29.92 -5.10 -17.17
C PRO A 22 -29.83 -3.57 -17.31
N GLN A 23 -29.14 -2.92 -16.38
CA GLN A 23 -28.72 -1.53 -16.52
C GLN A 23 -27.86 -1.40 -17.79
N PRO A 24 -28.06 -0.36 -18.62
CA PRO A 24 -27.22 -0.11 -19.78
C PRO A 24 -25.78 0.12 -19.33
N ARG A 25 -24.89 -0.74 -19.82
CA ARG A 25 -23.45 -0.63 -19.69
C ARG A 25 -23.00 0.70 -20.31
N VAL A 26 -22.80 1.72 -19.47
CA VAL A 26 -22.09 2.94 -19.88
C VAL A 26 -20.64 2.53 -20.10
N THR A 27 -20.32 2.17 -21.33
CA THR A 27 -18.96 2.07 -21.82
C THR A 27 -18.36 3.47 -21.80
N SER A 28 -17.68 3.81 -20.71
CA SER A 28 -16.70 4.90 -20.71
C SER A 28 -15.59 4.48 -21.67
N GLN A 29 -15.71 4.95 -22.91
CA GLN A 29 -14.73 4.80 -23.97
C GLN A 29 -13.46 5.52 -23.52
N LYS A 30 -12.51 4.74 -23.02
CA LYS A 30 -11.10 5.16 -22.94
C LYS A 30 -10.63 5.44 -24.37
N PRO A 31 -10.09 6.62 -24.69
CA PRO A 31 -9.47 6.84 -25.99
C PRO A 31 -8.25 5.92 -26.12
N SER A 32 -8.43 4.89 -26.95
CA SER A 32 -7.40 3.97 -27.39
C SER A 32 -6.46 4.71 -28.35
N THR A 33 -5.35 5.25 -27.84
CA THR A 33 -4.20 5.58 -28.69
C THR A 33 -3.49 4.28 -29.07
N VAL A 34 -4.03 3.62 -30.09
CA VAL A 34 -3.39 2.53 -30.81
C VAL A 34 -2.37 3.12 -31.80
N THR A 35 -1.29 2.37 -31.99
CA THR A 35 -0.30 2.46 -33.10
C THR A 35 0.69 3.62 -33.12
N LYS A 36 1.85 3.40 -32.47
CA LYS A 36 3.19 3.37 -33.12
C LYS A 36 4.30 3.30 -32.07
N LYS A 37 4.79 2.09 -31.79
CA LYS A 37 6.17 1.76 -31.39
C LYS A 37 6.26 0.26 -31.07
N LYS A 38 5.98 -0.57 -32.08
CA LYS A 38 6.47 -1.95 -32.16
C LYS A 38 7.65 -1.96 -33.13
N GLU A 39 8.73 -1.32 -32.74
CA GLU A 39 10.07 -1.41 -33.34
C GLU A 39 11.03 -0.76 -32.34
N LEU A 40 12.24 -1.30 -32.20
CA LEU A 40 13.26 -0.94 -31.20
C LEU A 40 12.98 -1.41 -29.76
N MET A 41 13.14 -2.71 -29.52
CA MET A 41 14.12 -3.21 -28.53
C MET A 41 14.12 -4.74 -28.57
N LYS A 42 14.61 -5.27 -29.69
CA LYS A 42 14.95 -6.68 -29.87
C LYS A 42 16.39 -6.72 -30.36
N ARG A 43 17.34 -6.45 -29.46
CA ARG A 43 18.79 -6.61 -29.69
C ARG A 43 19.49 -6.52 -28.34
N ARG A 44 20.41 -7.47 -28.12
CA ARG A 44 21.34 -7.63 -26.98
C ARG A 44 20.91 -8.61 -25.89
N LEU A 45 20.59 -9.82 -26.30
CA LEU A 45 21.18 -11.01 -25.66
C LEU A 45 22.14 -11.64 -26.66
N PHE A 46 23.17 -12.30 -26.13
CA PHE A 46 24.31 -12.97 -26.79
C PHE A 46 25.57 -12.13 -26.99
N PHE A 47 26.71 -12.79 -26.69
CA PHE A 47 28.11 -12.34 -26.64
C PHE A 47 28.55 -11.81 -25.25
N PHE A 48 29.44 -12.42 -24.47
CA PHE A 48 30.41 -13.50 -24.69
C PHE A 48 30.68 -14.26 -23.37
N LYS A 49 30.90 -15.57 -23.52
CA LYS A 49 31.63 -16.46 -22.61
C LYS A 49 33.13 -16.30 -22.92
N ALA A 50 33.98 -16.56 -21.91
CA ALA A 50 35.45 -16.63 -21.93
C ALA A 50 36.16 -15.25 -21.88
N ALA A 51 37.30 -15.04 -21.23
CA ALA A 51 38.31 -15.97 -20.73
C ALA A 51 39.03 -15.41 -19.49
N SER A 52 39.53 -16.33 -18.67
CA SER A 52 40.58 -16.10 -17.68
C SER A 52 41.87 -15.64 -18.36
N THR A 53 42.44 -14.51 -17.93
CA THR A 53 43.89 -14.25 -18.04
C THR A 53 44.31 -13.32 -16.91
N ALA A 54 45.11 -13.86 -15.99
CA ALA A 54 45.95 -13.09 -15.09
C ALA A 54 47.00 -12.35 -15.92
N VAL A 55 47.18 -11.06 -15.66
CA VAL A 55 48.39 -10.34 -16.04
C VAL A 55 48.80 -9.47 -14.86
N VAL A 56 49.86 -9.91 -14.20
CA VAL A 56 50.70 -9.10 -13.32
C VAL A 56 51.41 -8.08 -14.22
N SER A 57 51.27 -6.80 -13.92
CA SER A 57 52.15 -5.76 -14.45
C SER A 57 52.26 -4.64 -13.42
N THR A 58 53.39 -4.68 -12.71
CA THR A 58 53.99 -3.58 -11.98
C THR A 58 54.26 -2.43 -12.94
N ALA A 59 53.51 -1.34 -12.81
CA ALA A 59 53.86 -0.05 -13.42
C ALA A 59 53.83 1.01 -12.31
N THR A 60 55.01 1.29 -11.78
CA THR A 60 55.35 2.53 -11.09
C THR A 60 55.17 3.70 -12.06
N ALA A 61 54.00 4.33 -12.02
CA ALA A 61 53.77 5.63 -12.62
C ALA A 61 53.43 6.61 -11.51
N ALA A 62 54.31 7.60 -11.36
CA ALA A 62 54.17 8.70 -10.43
C ALA A 62 52.75 9.30 -10.51
N ILE A 63 51.97 9.09 -9.46
CA ILE A 63 50.72 9.81 -9.25
C ILE A 63 51.14 11.24 -8.94
N LEU A 64 51.10 12.08 -9.97
CA LEU A 64 51.05 13.52 -9.83
C LEU A 64 50.03 13.83 -8.73
N LEU A 65 50.50 14.52 -7.68
CA LEU A 65 49.66 15.20 -6.71
C LEU A 65 48.81 16.26 -7.43
N ALA A 66 47.80 15.82 -8.18
CA ALA A 66 46.63 16.63 -8.42
C ALA A 66 45.94 16.73 -7.06
N LYS A 67 46.07 17.88 -6.40
CA LYS A 67 45.17 18.25 -5.30
C LYS A 67 43.77 17.85 -5.76
N PRO A 68 43.06 16.94 -5.06
CA PRO A 68 41.64 16.78 -5.34
C PRO A 68 41.06 18.18 -5.22
N LYS A 69 40.57 18.73 -6.34
CA LYS A 69 39.61 19.84 -6.28
C LYS A 69 38.58 19.34 -5.29
N THR A 70 38.52 20.03 -4.15
CA THR A 70 37.59 19.79 -3.04
C THR A 70 36.39 19.04 -3.57
N ALA A 71 36.31 17.74 -3.27
CA ALA A 71 35.11 16.98 -3.55
C ALA A 71 34.00 17.83 -2.95
N HIS A 72 33.17 18.45 -3.80
CA HIS A 72 32.05 19.26 -3.34
C HIS A 72 31.34 18.39 -2.33
N GLY A 73 31.38 18.89 -1.09
CA GLY A 73 31.24 18.07 0.11
C GLY A 73 29.99 17.23 0.00
N VAL A 74 29.98 16.10 0.72
CA VAL A 74 28.75 15.40 1.08
C VAL A 74 27.70 16.47 1.35
N ILE A 75 26.72 16.59 0.46
CA ILE A 75 25.65 17.59 0.55
C ILE A 75 24.83 17.11 1.73
N SER A 76 25.27 17.48 2.93
CA SER A 76 24.52 17.33 4.17
C SER A 76 23.47 18.43 4.13
N SER A 77 22.51 18.31 3.22
CA SER A 77 21.29 19.10 3.29
C SER A 77 20.71 18.85 4.67
N LYS A 78 20.49 19.93 5.41
CA LYS A 78 19.87 19.88 6.74
C LYS A 78 18.52 19.17 6.67
N TYR A 79 18.00 18.76 7.83
CA TYR A 79 16.78 17.96 7.89
C TYR A 79 15.57 18.72 7.31
N CYS A 80 14.85 18.07 6.40
CA CYS A 80 13.54 18.49 5.93
C CYS A 80 12.68 17.24 5.72
N ALA A 81 11.62 17.08 6.53
CA ALA A 81 10.67 15.99 6.37
C ALA A 81 9.26 16.52 6.51
N TYR A 82 8.37 16.04 5.65
CA TYR A 82 6.98 16.53 5.60
C TYR A 82 6.87 18.06 5.43
N GLY A 83 7.86 18.70 4.78
CA GLY A 83 7.88 20.16 4.61
C GLY A 83 8.24 20.94 5.88
N GLU A 84 8.79 20.29 6.89
CA GLU A 84 9.29 20.93 8.11
C GLU A 84 10.76 20.59 8.37
N GLY A 85 11.52 21.58 8.83
CA GLY A 85 12.92 21.44 9.22
C GLY A 85 13.82 22.54 8.68
N GLU A 86 14.99 22.67 9.28
CA GLU A 86 15.99 23.71 8.97
C GLU A 86 16.58 23.62 7.55
N GLY A 87 16.39 22.50 6.85
CA GLY A 87 16.85 22.33 5.46
C GLY A 87 15.79 22.58 4.41
N CYS A 88 14.53 22.85 4.78
CA CYS A 88 13.47 22.95 3.77
C CYS A 88 13.66 24.18 2.86
N ASP A 89 14.08 25.32 3.40
CA ASP A 89 14.35 26.53 2.61
C ASP A 89 15.56 26.32 1.67
N ASP A 90 16.63 25.72 2.20
CA ASP A 90 17.84 25.38 1.42
C ASP A 90 17.51 24.41 0.28
N LEU A 91 16.67 23.40 0.53
CA LEU A 91 16.20 22.44 -0.48
C LEU A 91 15.23 23.05 -1.50
N ALA A 92 14.52 24.11 -1.13
CA ALA A 92 13.64 24.80 -2.05
C ALA A 92 14.41 25.69 -3.03
N GLU A 93 15.62 26.16 -2.65
CA GLU A 93 16.46 27.06 -3.46
C GLU A 93 15.66 28.28 -4.00
N GLY A 94 14.67 28.76 -3.23
CA GLY A 94 13.78 29.84 -3.64
C GLY A 94 12.74 29.48 -4.71
N ASN A 95 12.62 28.21 -5.09
CA ASN A 95 11.64 27.75 -6.07
C ASN A 95 10.21 27.82 -5.49
N PRO A 96 9.30 28.63 -6.08
CA PRO A 96 7.96 28.84 -5.54
C PRO A 96 7.12 27.56 -5.53
N LEU A 97 7.30 26.67 -6.51
CA LEU A 97 6.56 25.41 -6.57
C LEU A 97 6.98 24.46 -5.44
N ILE A 98 8.27 24.39 -5.13
CA ILE A 98 8.78 23.51 -4.06
C ILE A 98 8.32 24.02 -2.70
N LEU A 99 8.36 25.33 -2.45
CA LEU A 99 7.82 25.94 -1.24
C LEU A 99 6.31 25.65 -1.07
N GLU A 100 5.53 25.73 -2.15
CA GLU A 100 4.10 25.38 -2.10
C GLU A 100 3.89 23.90 -1.75
N LEU A 101 4.69 23.00 -2.33
CA LEU A 101 4.63 21.56 -2.03
C LEU A 101 5.03 21.26 -0.58
N GLN A 102 6.07 21.89 -0.07
CA GLN A 102 6.48 21.77 1.33
C GLN A 102 5.36 22.24 2.27
N ARG A 103 4.76 23.40 2.00
CA ARG A 103 3.60 23.90 2.76
C ARG A 103 2.40 22.97 2.73
N LYS A 104 2.09 22.38 1.57
CA LYS A 104 1.02 21.36 1.46
C LYS A 104 1.36 20.10 2.23
N SER A 105 2.63 19.70 2.23
CA SER A 105 3.11 18.54 2.97
C SER A 105 2.99 18.73 4.48
N SER A 106 3.40 19.90 4.99
CA SER A 106 3.33 20.21 6.42
C SER A 106 1.89 20.31 6.91
N ALA A 107 1.01 20.94 6.12
CA ALA A 107 -0.41 21.01 6.43
C ALA A 107 -1.11 19.64 6.51
N ASN A 108 -0.60 18.61 5.82
CA ASN A 108 -1.17 17.26 5.78
C ASN A 108 -0.35 16.22 6.57
N LYS A 109 0.69 16.66 7.27
CA LYS A 109 1.66 15.78 7.96
C LYS A 109 0.95 14.79 8.89
N GLU A 110 0.04 15.27 9.73
CA GLU A 110 -0.66 14.43 10.71
C GLU A 110 -1.53 13.37 10.04
N THR A 111 -2.25 13.73 8.98
CA THR A 111 -3.07 12.79 8.21
C THR A 111 -2.20 11.72 7.58
N ILE A 112 -1.10 12.11 6.93
CA ILE A 112 -0.17 11.17 6.28
C ILE A 112 0.43 10.21 7.32
N GLN A 113 0.86 10.74 8.48
CA GLN A 113 1.42 9.91 9.55
C GLN A 113 0.39 8.96 10.14
N LYS A 114 -0.86 9.42 10.34
CA LYS A 114 -1.96 8.57 10.80
C LYS A 114 -2.23 7.45 9.80
N GLU A 115 -2.37 7.75 8.52
CA GLU A 115 -2.61 6.76 7.46
C GLU A 115 -1.46 5.76 7.34
N ALA A 116 -0.21 6.22 7.43
CA ALA A 116 0.97 5.35 7.39
C ALA A 116 0.98 4.38 8.57
N ARG A 117 0.66 4.87 9.77
CA ARG A 117 0.55 4.06 10.98
C ARG A 117 -0.60 3.05 10.89
N ASP A 118 -1.77 3.48 10.42
CA ASP A 118 -2.94 2.62 10.28
C ASP A 118 -2.65 1.51 9.25
N ALA A 119 -2.04 1.86 8.11
CA ALA A 119 -1.61 0.88 7.11
C ALA A 119 -0.56 -0.09 7.66
N PHE A 120 0.37 0.38 8.50
CA PHE A 120 1.33 -0.49 9.18
C PHE A 120 0.63 -1.51 10.09
N TYR A 121 -0.35 -1.08 10.89
CA TYR A 121 -1.11 -1.98 11.74
C TYR A 121 -1.91 -3.01 10.93
N MET A 122 -2.63 -2.53 9.90
CA MET A 122 -3.45 -3.37 9.02
C MET A 122 -2.65 -4.45 8.29
N LYS A 123 -1.36 -4.23 8.01
CA LYS A 123 -0.52 -5.20 7.29
C LYS A 123 0.16 -6.22 8.20
N ASN A 124 0.61 -5.80 9.38
CA ASN A 124 1.53 -6.62 10.18
C ASN A 124 0.84 -7.44 11.28
N TYR A 125 -0.29 -6.97 11.80
CA TYR A 125 -0.89 -7.56 13.01
C TYR A 125 -2.08 -8.51 12.81
N PRO A 126 -2.87 -8.50 11.72
CA PRO A 126 -3.99 -9.42 11.58
C PRO A 126 -3.59 -10.89 11.72
N ASP A 127 -2.49 -11.30 11.08
CA ASP A 127 -2.00 -12.69 11.12
C ASP A 127 -1.43 -13.03 12.51
N TRP A 128 -0.83 -12.06 13.21
CA TRP A 128 -0.38 -12.26 14.60
C TRP A 128 -1.55 -12.54 15.53
N PHE A 129 -2.62 -11.73 15.47
CA PHE A 129 -3.80 -11.93 16.31
C PHE A 129 -4.52 -13.24 15.96
N ALA A 130 -4.61 -13.58 14.67
CA ALA A 130 -5.20 -14.84 14.24
C ALA A 130 -4.48 -16.06 14.83
N SER A 131 -3.16 -15.99 15.01
CA SER A 131 -2.38 -17.08 15.63
C SER A 131 -2.69 -17.33 17.11
N VAL A 132 -3.24 -16.33 17.82
CA VAL A 132 -3.64 -16.42 19.24
C VAL A 132 -5.15 -16.55 19.42
N GLY A 133 -5.89 -16.92 18.37
CA GLY A 133 -7.34 -17.10 18.41
C GLY A 133 -8.12 -15.81 18.64
N LYS A 134 -7.58 -14.69 18.15
CA LYS A 134 -8.22 -13.37 18.23
C LYS A 134 -8.26 -12.71 16.86
N SER A 135 -9.17 -11.79 16.70
CA SER A 135 -9.35 -11.05 15.45
C SER A 135 -9.24 -9.55 15.70
N MET A 136 -8.41 -8.88 14.90
CA MET A 136 -8.32 -7.43 14.94
C MET A 136 -9.39 -6.81 14.04
N VAL A 137 -10.16 -5.87 14.59
CA VAL A 137 -11.22 -5.14 13.90
C VAL A 137 -10.95 -3.64 14.04
N LYS A 138 -11.00 -2.91 12.92
CA LYS A 138 -10.88 -1.45 12.91
C LYS A 138 -12.23 -0.82 13.23
N LYS A 139 -12.26 0.12 14.17
CA LYS A 139 -13.45 0.90 14.54
C LYS A 139 -13.62 2.10 13.59
N PRO A 140 -14.83 2.70 13.50
CA PRO A 140 -15.07 3.88 12.67
C PRO A 140 -14.25 5.11 13.10
N ASP A 141 -13.83 5.17 14.37
CA ASP A 141 -12.91 6.20 14.90
C ASP A 141 -11.46 6.08 14.35
N GLY A 142 -11.16 4.99 13.64
CA GLY A 142 -9.85 4.66 13.08
C GLY A 142 -8.93 3.92 14.04
N SER A 143 -9.34 3.70 15.30
CA SER A 143 -8.60 2.85 16.23
C SER A 143 -8.90 1.37 16.01
N PHE A 144 -8.07 0.50 16.56
CA PHE A 144 -8.21 -0.95 16.41
C PHE A 144 -8.64 -1.57 17.74
N MET A 145 -9.56 -2.55 17.66
CA MET A 145 -9.93 -3.39 18.80
C MET A 145 -9.65 -4.85 18.45
N VAL A 146 -9.42 -5.65 19.48
CA VAL A 146 -9.15 -7.07 19.35
C VAL A 146 -10.31 -7.80 19.99
N VAL A 147 -10.97 -8.66 19.21
CA VAL A 147 -12.15 -9.43 19.63
C VAL A 147 -11.85 -10.91 19.62
N THR A 148 -12.58 -11.68 20.42
CA THR A 148 -12.56 -13.15 20.35
C THR A 148 -13.37 -13.63 19.15
N ASP A 149 -13.21 -14.91 18.80
CA ASP A 149 -13.97 -15.51 17.69
C ASP A 149 -15.48 -15.53 17.95
N GLU A 150 -15.89 -15.67 19.22
CA GLU A 150 -17.29 -15.62 19.66
C GLU A 150 -17.91 -14.23 19.45
N GLU A 151 -17.20 -13.18 19.88
CA GLU A 151 -17.60 -11.79 19.68
C GLU A 151 -17.63 -11.44 18.18
N LEU A 152 -16.65 -11.92 17.42
CA LEU A 152 -16.63 -11.70 15.98
C LEU A 152 -17.81 -12.38 15.28
N ALA A 153 -18.17 -13.60 15.70
CA ALA A 153 -19.33 -14.31 15.17
C ALA A 153 -20.63 -13.53 15.44
N ALA A 154 -20.78 -12.96 16.65
CA ALA A 154 -21.92 -12.10 16.99
C ALA A 154 -21.96 -10.83 16.12
N LEU A 155 -20.82 -10.16 15.91
CA LEU A 155 -20.75 -8.97 15.05
C LEU A 155 -21.04 -9.29 13.57
N LYS A 156 -20.60 -10.45 13.08
CA LYS A 156 -20.91 -10.94 11.73
C LYS A 156 -22.40 -11.28 11.58
N ALA A 157 -23.01 -11.92 12.58
CA ALA A 157 -24.44 -12.22 12.60
C ALA A 157 -25.29 -10.94 12.58
N GLN A 158 -24.81 -9.85 13.17
CA GLN A 158 -25.43 -8.53 13.12
C GLN A 158 -25.13 -7.75 11.83
N ASN A 159 -24.37 -8.31 10.88
CA ASN A 159 -23.91 -7.65 9.65
C ASN A 159 -23.09 -6.35 9.88
N ARG A 160 -22.48 -6.22 11.07
CA ARG A 160 -21.69 -5.05 11.46
C ARG A 160 -20.23 -5.12 11.04
N ILE A 161 -19.80 -6.21 10.41
CA ILE A 161 -18.43 -6.37 9.90
C ILE A 161 -18.38 -6.09 8.39
N GLY A 162 -17.50 -5.19 8.00
CA GLY A 162 -17.06 -4.93 6.64
C GLY A 162 -15.63 -5.39 6.41
N LEU A 163 -15.18 -5.29 5.16
CA LEU A 163 -13.82 -5.58 4.76
C LEU A 163 -13.21 -4.31 4.14
N GLU A 164 -12.02 -3.94 4.57
CA GLU A 164 -11.27 -2.80 4.04
C GLU A 164 -9.85 -3.25 3.68
N TYR A 165 -9.39 -2.84 2.50
CA TYR A 165 -8.00 -3.06 2.10
C TYR A 165 -7.11 -1.95 2.66
N ALA A 166 -5.93 -2.33 3.15
CA ALA A 166 -4.90 -1.35 3.51
C ALA A 166 -4.58 -0.46 2.31
N ARG A 167 -4.38 0.83 2.55
CA ARG A 167 -3.98 1.78 1.51
C ARG A 167 -2.48 2.02 1.53
N THR A 168 -1.92 2.35 0.38
CA THR A 168 -0.51 2.71 0.16
C THR A 168 -0.40 4.06 -0.53
N MET A 169 0.83 4.60 -0.58
CA MET A 169 1.15 5.90 -1.19
C MET A 169 0.36 7.07 -0.58
N GLY A 170 0.24 7.10 0.76
CA GLY A 170 -0.52 8.12 1.49
C GLY A 170 -2.02 8.04 1.18
N GLY A 171 -2.62 6.87 1.39
CA GLY A 171 -4.08 6.72 1.30
C GLY A 171 -4.66 6.71 -0.13
N LYS A 172 -3.83 6.82 -1.17
CA LYS A 172 -4.30 6.99 -2.57
C LYS A 172 -4.64 5.69 -3.27
N VAL A 173 -3.95 4.60 -2.95
CA VAL A 173 -4.07 3.33 -3.68
C VAL A 173 -4.41 2.21 -2.71
N ALA A 174 -5.48 1.46 -2.98
CA ALA A 174 -5.78 0.25 -2.24
C ALA A 174 -4.77 -0.86 -2.59
N ASP A 175 -4.15 -1.44 -1.58
CA ASP A 175 -3.17 -2.51 -1.74
C ASP A 175 -3.88 -3.87 -1.76
N ILE A 176 -4.36 -4.24 -2.95
CA ILE A 176 -5.06 -5.50 -3.19
C ILE A 176 -4.19 -6.75 -3.00
N THR A 177 -2.87 -6.58 -2.85
CA THR A 177 -1.95 -7.69 -2.58
C THR A 177 -2.01 -8.17 -1.13
N GLN A 178 -2.56 -7.33 -0.25
CA GLN A 178 -2.69 -7.62 1.17
C GLN A 178 -4.08 -8.18 1.48
N LYS A 179 -4.17 -9.00 2.52
CA LYS A 179 -5.46 -9.48 3.03
C LYS A 179 -6.27 -8.27 3.51
N PRO A 180 -7.57 -8.19 3.17
CA PRO A 180 -8.43 -7.15 3.73
C PRO A 180 -8.57 -7.37 5.24
N ILE A 181 -8.67 -6.28 5.98
CA ILE A 181 -8.96 -6.32 7.41
C ILE A 181 -10.46 -6.16 7.67
N MET A 182 -10.89 -6.61 8.83
CA MET A 182 -12.26 -6.45 9.28
C MET A 182 -12.47 -5.04 9.85
N VAL A 183 -13.58 -4.41 9.47
CA VAL A 183 -13.93 -3.05 9.92
C VAL A 183 -15.34 -3.06 10.48
N LEU A 184 -15.54 -2.38 11.59
CA LEU A 184 -16.85 -2.19 12.18
C LEU A 184 -17.62 -1.14 11.38
N LYS A 185 -18.75 -1.55 10.80
CA LYS A 185 -19.73 -0.66 10.17
C LYS A 185 -20.56 0.03 11.26
N GLU A 186 -20.94 1.27 10.98
CA GLU A 186 -21.94 2.02 11.77
C GLU A 186 -23.32 1.36 11.66
#